data_AF-A0A382F8F5-F1
#
_entry.id   AF-A0A382F8F5-F1
#
_cell.length_a   1.000
_cell.length_b   1.000
_cell.length_c   1.000
_cell.angle_alpha   90.00
_cell.angle_beta   90.00
_cell.angle_gamma   90.00
#
_symmetry.space_group_name_H-M   'P 1'
#
loop_
_entity.id
_entity.type
_entity.pdbx_description
1 polymer ?
#
loop_
_entity_poly.entity_id
_entity_poly.type
_entity_poly.pdbx_seq_one_letter_code
_entity_poly.pdbx_strand_id
1 'polypeptide(L)' 'VGFGISTPEQATAVGNVADGVVVGSALVQILNEDGIQEASNFLKALRVAIDLEQ' A
#
# COMPACT_ATOMS: atom_id res chain seq x y z
N VAL A 1 11.88 7.53 -1.25
CA VAL A 1 10.87 7.11 -0.26
C VAL A 1 9.66 8.02 -0.37
N GLY A 2 8.48 7.46 -0.65
CA GLY A 2 7.20 8.19 -0.54
C GLY A 2 6.45 7.83 0.74
N PHE A 3 5.87 8.86 1.38
CA PHE A 3 5.09 8.74 2.61
C PHE A 3 3.60 8.98 2.31
N GLY A 4 2.73 8.37 3.12
CA GLY A 4 1.28 8.62 3.04
C GLY A 4 0.61 7.93 1.85
N ILE A 5 1.13 6.77 1.43
CA ILE A 5 0.53 5.96 0.39
C ILE A 5 -0.71 5.27 0.95
N SER A 6 -1.86 5.48 0.30
CA SER A 6 -3.14 4.96 0.75
C SER A 6 -3.83 4.11 -0.31
N THR A 7 -3.32 4.04 -1.54
CA THR A 7 -3.88 3.21 -2.61
C THR A 7 -2.81 2.43 -3.39
N PRO A 8 -3.18 1.30 -4.03
CA PRO A 8 -2.30 0.57 -4.93
C PRO A 8 -1.72 1.41 -6.07
N GLU A 9 -2.52 2.28 -6.69
CA GLU A 9 -2.09 3.13 -7.80
C GLU A 9 -1.02 4.14 -7.36
N GLN A 10 -1.17 4.70 -6.15
CA GLN A 10 -0.14 5.55 -5.55
C GLN A 10 1.13 4.77 -5.26
N ALA A 11 1.01 3.52 -4.81
CA ALA A 11 2.15 2.66 -4.53
C ALA A 11 2.96 2.36 -5.80
N THR A 12 2.28 2.07 -6.91
CA THR A 12 2.88 1.89 -8.25
C THR A 12 3.60 3.16 -8.70
N ALA A 13 2.90 4.30 -8.72
CA ALA A 13 3.47 5.57 -9.17
C ALA A 13 4.73 5.98 -8.40
N VAL A 14 4.75 5.74 -7.09
CA VAL A 14 5.91 6.07 -6.24
C VAL A 14 6.99 4.99 -6.32
N GLY A 15 6.64 3.71 -6.42
CA GLY A 15 7.57 2.60 -6.60
C GLY A 15 8.47 2.77 -7.84
N ASN A 16 7.96 3.42 -8.89
CA ASN A 16 8.74 3.72 -10.10
C ASN A 16 9.88 4.72 -9.90
N VAL A 17 9.81 5.54 -8.86
CA VAL A 17 10.76 6.64 -8.63
C VAL A 17 11.45 6.54 -7.27
N ALA A 18 11.21 5.48 -6.52
CA ALA A 18 11.75 5.28 -5.18
C ALA A 18 12.07 3.80 -4.92
N ASP A 19 13.08 3.56 -4.09
CA ASP A 19 13.46 2.20 -3.65
C ASP A 19 12.41 1.52 -2.75
N GLY A 20 11.35 2.25 -2.38
CA GLY A 20 10.28 1.74 -1.54
C GLY A 20 9.23 2.77 -1.14
N VAL A 21 8.11 2.23 -0.67
CA VAL A 21 6.92 2.96 -0.19
C VAL A 21 6.62 2.57 1.25
N VAL A 22 6.18 3.55 2.06
CA VAL A 22 5.79 3.34 3.45
C VAL A 22 4.30 3.64 3.63
N VAL A 23 3.56 2.63 4.09
CA VAL A 23 2.11 2.68 4.35
C VAL A 23 1.87 2.54 5.85
N GLY A 24 1.32 3.59 6.47
CA GLY A 24 1.10 3.65 7.92
C GLY A 24 -0.37 3.91 8.26
N SER A 25 -0.80 5.17 8.16
CA SER A 25 -2.14 5.63 8.55
C SER A 25 -3.27 4.87 7.84
N ALA A 26 -3.12 4.60 6.54
CA ALA A 26 -4.11 3.85 5.77
C ALA A 26 -4.32 2.42 6.31
N LEU A 27 -3.23 1.73 6.65
CA LEU A 27 -3.31 0.38 7.23
C LEU A 27 -3.96 0.41 8.62
N VAL A 28 -3.61 1.39 9.45
CA VAL A 28 -4.19 1.56 10.80
C VAL A 28 -5.69 1.85 10.70
N GLN A 29 -6.09 2.71 9.75
CA GLN A 29 -7.49 3.03 9.52
C GLN A 29 -8.30 1.79 9.11
N ILE A 30 -7.84 1.04 8.11
CA ILE A 30 -8.51 -0.20 7.66
C ILE A 30 -8.56 -1.24 8.78
N LEU A 31 -7.50 -1.41 9.56
CA LEU A 31 -7.50 -2.31 10.72
C LEU A 31 -8.56 -1.92 11.75
N ASN A 32 -8.77 -0.63 11.96
CA ASN A 32 -9.73 -0.11 12.93
C ASN A 32 -11.18 -0.16 12.41
N GLU A 33 -11.40 0.07 11.11
CA GLU A 33 -12.73 0.16 10.50
C GLU A 33 -13.24 -1.20 10.00
N ASP A 34 -12.39 -1.96 9.30
CA ASP A 34 -12.78 -3.16 8.54
C ASP A 34 -12.13 -4.45 9.07
N GLY A 35 -11.10 -4.33 9.91
CA GLY A 35 -10.46 -5.45 10.59
C GLY A 35 -9.32 -6.13 9.80
N ILE A 36 -8.83 -7.24 10.36
CA ILE A 36 -7.58 -7.89 9.91
C ILE A 36 -7.68 -8.44 8.49
N GLN A 37 -8.84 -8.98 8.10
CA GLN A 37 -9.02 -9.59 6.79
C GLN A 37 -8.88 -8.54 5.67
N GLU A 38 -9.48 -7.37 5.87
CA GLU A 38 -9.44 -6.27 4.92
C GLU A 38 -8.11 -5.56 4.90
N ALA A 39 -7.45 -5.42 6.06
CA ALA A 39 -6.06 -4.98 6.11
C ALA A 39 -5.13 -5.93 5.33
N SER A 40 -5.34 -7.26 5.41
CA SER A 40 -4.57 -8.24 4.64
C SER A 40 -4.83 -8.11 3.14
N ASN A 41 -6.10 -7.93 2.74
CA ASN A 41 -6.47 -7.75 1.33
C ASN A 41 -5.88 -6.48 0.74
N PHE A 42 -5.89 -5.38 1.50
CA PHE A 42 -5.23 -4.13 1.12
C PHE A 42 -3.72 -4.29 0.93
N LEU A 43 -3.02 -4.96 1.85
CA LEU A 43 -1.58 -5.22 1.72
C LEU A 43 -1.25 -6.11 0.50
N LYS A 44 -2.09 -7.10 0.20
CA LYS A 44 -1.94 -7.93 -1.01
C LYS A 44 -2.10 -7.10 -2.28
N ALA A 45 -3.10 -6.22 -2.33
CA ALA A 45 -3.32 -5.34 -3.47
C ALA A 45 -2.13 -4.39 -3.69
N LEU A 46 -1.61 -3.79 -2.61
CA LEU A 46 -0.39 -2.98 -2.65
C LEU A 46 0.81 -3.78 -3.17
N ARG A 47 1.01 -5.01 -2.69
CA ARG A 47 2.12 -5.85 -3.11
C ARG A 47 2.03 -6.21 -4.60
N VAL A 48 0.86 -6.61 -5.07
CA VAL A 48 0.61 -6.90 -6.49
C VAL A 48 0.90 -5.67 -7.35
N ALA A 49 0.46 -4.49 -6.92
CA ALA A 49 0.66 -3.25 -7.67
C ALA A 49 2.13 -2.82 -7.79
N ILE A 50 2.98 -3.17 -6.81
CA ILE A 50 4.43 -2.92 -6.84
C ILE A 50 5.17 -4.00 -7.63
N ASP A 51 4.73 -5.26 -7.54
CA ASP A 51 5.39 -6.39 -8.20
C ASP A 51 5.14 -6.46 -9.71
N LEU A 52 3.98 -5.98 -10.17
CA LEU A 52 3.61 -5.99 -11.59
C LEU A 52 4.43 -5.01 -12.45
N GLU A 53 5.26 -4.16 -11.83
CA GLU A 53 6.17 -3.22 -12.51
C GLU A 53 7.66 -3.65 -12.41
N GLN A 54 7.92 -4.96 -12.38
CA GLN A 54 9.26 -5.55 -12.53
C GLN A 54 9.47 -6.12 -13.94
#